data_AF-A0A087UXS3-F1
#
_entry.id   AF-A0A087UXS3-F1
#
_cell.length_a   1.000
_cell.length_b   1.000
_cell.length_c   1.000
_cell.angle_alpha   90.00
_cell.angle_beta   90.00
_cell.angle_gamma   90.00
#
_symmetry.space_group_name_H-M   'P 1'
#
loop_
_entity.id
_entity.type
_entity.pdbx_description
1 polymer ?
#
loop_
_entity_poly.entity_id
_entity_poly.type
_entity_poly.pdbx_seq_one_letter_code
_entity_poly.pdbx_strand_id
1 'polypeptide(L)' 'MPGVTHWQHPRFHAYFPAGNAYPSILADMLSDAIGCVGFSWAASPACTELETIMLDWL' A
#
# COMPACT_ATOMS: atom_id res chain seq x y z
N MET A 1 0.71 -8.38 20.45
CA MET A 1 0.49 -7.08 21.14
C MET A 1 -0.80 -7.19 21.95
N PRO A 2 -0.74 -7.18 23.28
CA PRO A 2 -1.95 -7.15 24.12
C PRO A 2 -2.79 -5.90 23.83
N GLY A 3 -4.12 -6.04 23.78
CA GLY A 3 -5.04 -4.92 23.53
C GLY A 3 -5.22 -4.50 22.07
N VAL A 4 -4.55 -5.16 21.12
CA VAL A 4 -4.73 -4.90 19.67
C VAL A 4 -5.78 -5.84 19.09
N THR A 5 -6.74 -5.26 18.37
CA THR A 5 -7.68 -6.04 17.54
C THR A 5 -6.95 -6.57 16.31
N HIS A 6 -6.78 -7.88 16.21
CA HIS A 6 -6.06 -8.51 15.10
C HIS A 6 -6.95 -8.63 13.85
N TRP A 7 -6.95 -7.60 13.01
CA TRP A 7 -7.71 -7.54 11.75
C TRP A 7 -7.34 -8.64 10.74
N GLN A 8 -6.08 -9.09 10.75
CA GLN A 8 -5.59 -10.14 9.86
C GLN A 8 -5.88 -11.57 10.38
N HIS A 9 -6.51 -11.71 11.55
CA HIS A 9 -6.79 -13.03 12.10
C HIS A 9 -7.93 -13.71 11.32
N PRO A 10 -7.84 -15.01 10.97
CA PRO A 10 -8.88 -15.71 10.18
C PRO A 10 -10.27 -15.75 10.80
N ARG A 11 -10.38 -15.47 12.11
CA ARG A 11 -11.65 -15.41 12.86
C ARG A 11 -12.16 -13.99 13.12
N PHE A 12 -11.57 -12.98 12.48
CA PHE A 12 -12.05 -11.60 12.57
C PHE A 12 -13.11 -11.37 11.48
N HIS A 13 -14.36 -11.19 11.91
CA HIS A 13 -15.53 -11.03 11.01
C HIS A 13 -16.31 -9.74 11.27
N ALA A 14 -15.71 -8.75 11.94
CA ALA A 14 -16.33 -7.44 12.16
C ALA A 14 -16.07 -6.51 10.96
N TYR A 15 -17.02 -5.63 10.64
CA TYR A 15 -16.93 -4.64 9.56
C TYR A 15 -16.60 -5.24 8.18
N PHE A 16 -15.77 -4.57 7.39
CA PHE A 16 -15.23 -5.04 6.12
C PHE A 16 -13.79 -5.53 6.30
N PRO A 17 -13.37 -6.60 5.61
CA PRO A 17 -12.02 -7.15 5.75
C PRO A 17 -10.97 -6.15 5.25
N ALA A 18 -9.91 -5.97 6.03
CA ALA A 18 -8.73 -5.22 5.60
C ALA A 18 -7.85 -6.13 4.72
N GLY A 19 -8.12 -6.12 3.41
CA GLY A 19 -7.40 -6.91 2.41
C GLY A 19 -5.91 -6.60 2.40
N ASN A 20 -5.07 -7.63 2.37
CA ASN A 20 -3.62 -7.53 2.29
C ASN A 20 -3.08 -8.70 1.47
N ALA A 21 -1.99 -8.50 0.76
CA ALA A 21 -1.30 -9.53 0.02
C ALA A 21 0.22 -9.43 0.23
N TYR A 22 0.94 -10.53 0.04
CA TYR A 22 2.40 -10.50 0.09
C TYR A 22 3.04 -9.40 -0.79
N PRO A 23 2.65 -9.22 -2.07
CA PRO A 23 3.19 -8.13 -2.89
C PRO A 23 2.85 -6.73 -2.36
N SER A 24 1.69 -6.52 -1.71
CA SER A 24 1.35 -5.18 -1.18
C SER A 24 2.25 -4.81 -0.01
N ILE A 25 2.62 -5.78 0.84
CA ILE A 25 3.55 -5.56 1.96
C ILE A 25 4.96 -5.25 1.44
N LEU A 26 5.42 -5.96 0.41
CA LEU A 26 6.72 -5.68 -0.19
C LEU A 26 6.77 -4.29 -0.87
N ALA A 27 5.68 -3.92 -1.56
CA ALA A 27 5.57 -2.61 -2.20
C ALA A 27 5.60 -1.47 -1.16
N ASP A 28 4.89 -1.64 -0.04
CA ASP A 28 4.88 -0.69 1.08
C ASP A 28 6.29 -0.50 1.67
N MET A 29 6.98 -1.61 1.98
CA MET A 29 8.36 -1.58 2.48
C MET A 29 9.34 -0.90 1.50
N LEU A 30 9.21 -1.17 0.20
CA LEU A 30 10.07 -0.58 -0.81
C LEU A 30 9.77 0.93 -0.98
N SER A 31 8.49 1.30 -1.04
CA SER A 31 8.04 2.69 -1.15
C SER A 31 8.56 3.52 0.02
N ASP A 32 8.43 3.02 1.24
CA ASP A 32 8.95 3.66 2.45
C ASP A 32 10.48 3.77 2.45
N ALA A 33 11.18 2.73 1.97
CA ALA A 33 12.64 2.75 1.88
C ALA A 33 13.16 3.77 0.84
N ILE A 34 12.44 3.95 -0.27
CA ILE A 34 12.75 4.97 -1.28
C ILE A 34 12.44 6.37 -0.72
N GLY A 35 11.33 6.51 0.02
CA GLY A 35 10.92 7.77 0.63
C GLY A 35 10.69 8.89 -0.40
N CYS A 36 10.24 8.56 -1.60
CA CYS A 36 10.02 9.55 -2.66
C CYS A 36 8.84 10.47 -2.32
N VAL A 37 8.98 11.77 -2.60
CA VAL A 37 7.91 12.76 -2.38
C VAL A 37 7.28 13.14 -3.72
N GLY A 38 6.13 12.55 -4.04
CA GLY A 38 5.42 12.72 -5.32
C GLY A 38 4.58 14.01 -5.44
N PHE A 39 5.02 15.15 -4.91
CA PHE A 39 4.22 16.40 -4.95
C PHE A 39 4.11 17.02 -6.35
N SER A 40 5.02 16.64 -7.26
CA SER A 40 5.02 17.06 -8.66
C SER A 40 5.72 16.00 -9.50
N TRP A 41 5.41 15.96 -10.80
CA TRP A 41 6.06 15.04 -11.74
C TRP A 41 7.59 15.18 -11.70
N ALA A 42 8.12 16.40 -11.66
CA ALA A 42 9.57 16.63 -11.62
C ALA A 42 10.24 16.10 -10.34
N ALA A 43 9.52 16.01 -9.23
CA ALA A 43 10.03 15.51 -7.96
C ALA A 43 10.11 13.97 -7.93
N SER A 44 9.21 13.28 -8.62
CA SER A 44 9.26 11.82 -8.78
C SER A 44 8.54 11.35 -10.04
N PRO A 45 9.19 11.42 -11.22
CA PRO A 45 8.56 11.09 -12.50
C PRO A 45 8.03 9.65 -12.53
N ALA A 46 8.84 8.71 -12.03
CA ALA A 46 8.48 7.29 -12.01
C ALA A 46 7.28 6.99 -11.09
N CYS A 47 7.14 7.68 -9.95
CA CYS A 47 5.99 7.52 -9.07
C CYS A 47 4.70 7.98 -9.76
N THR A 48 4.71 9.17 -10.36
CA THR A 48 3.55 9.73 -11.07
C THR A 48 3.16 8.93 -12.31
N GLU A 49 4.13 8.49 -13.11
CA GLU A 49 3.87 7.70 -14.31
C GLU A 49 3.34 6.30 -13.96
N LEU A 50 3.93 5.63 -12.94
CA LEU A 50 3.49 4.32 -12.50
C LEU A 50 2.10 4.36 -11.88
N GLU A 51 1.76 5.39 -11.11
CA GLU A 51 0.39 5.61 -10.61
C GLU A 51 -0.61 5.69 -11.76
N THR A 52 -0.28 6.45 -12.81
CA THR A 52 -1.15 6.60 -13.99
C THR A 52 -1.36 5.26 -14.71
N ILE A 53 -0.28 4.49 -14.91
CA ILE A 53 -0.36 3.17 -15.57
C ILE A 53 -1.19 2.19 -14.74
N MET A 54 -1.03 2.17 -13.42
CA MET A 54 -1.80 1.30 -12.53
C MET A 54 -3.30 1.61 -12.58
N LEU A 55 -3.68 2.88 -12.64
CA LEU A 55 -5.08 3.28 -12.76
C LEU A 55 -5.69 2.95 -14.13
N ASP A 56 -4.88 2.92 -15.19
CA ASP A 56 -5.34 2.49 -16.51
C ASP A 56 -5.54 0.96 -16.60
N TRP A 57 -4.80 0.20 -15.79
CA TRP A 57 -4.98 -1.26 -15.70
C TRP A 57 -6.17 -1.71 -14.84
N LEU A 58 -6.69 -0.83 -13.98
CA LEU A 58 -7.78 -1.12 -13.04
C LEU A 58 -9.15 -1.09 -13.74
#